data_AF-I1QCE7-F1
#
_entry.id   AF-I1QCE7-F1
#
_cell.length_a   1.000
_cell.length_b   1.000
_cell.length_c   1.000
_cell.angle_alpha   90.00
_cell.angle_beta   90.00
_cell.angle_gamma   90.00
#
_symmetry.space_group_name_H-M   'P 1'
#
loop_
_entity.id
_entity.type
_entity.pdbx_description
1 polymer ?
#
loop_
_entity_poly.entity_id
_entity_poly.type
_entity_poly.pdbx_seq_one_letter_code
_entity_poly.pdbx_strand_id
1 'polypeptide(L)'
;MFVFENNREAINRMPRSLLSAFDNRSWIPVTNILFQLCKGFGFASSKNVEPSSSAIFQVLLRETCIHEEELFLSFLNRLFNTLSWTMTESSMSIREMQEKRQVADLQQRKCSVIFDISCSLARILEFFTREIPHAFLMGPDMNLRRLAELVVFILNHIILAADAEFFDMTLRRPGQHQEKTNCTMILAPLVGIILNLMESSSTSGHRELNDVITVFTSMDCPATIHFGLQYLLSYNWSNVLRGDASLAKLAQLEEFSHYFMHITMSADGNEEQGFSTASNEEEDNCCICYNSDSDTTFEPCHHRSCYGCITRHLLNSQRCFFCNAVVTSVTRIADSRIESRSPLAP
;
A
#
# COMPACT_ATOMS: atom_id res chain seq x y z
N MET A 1 -25.82 -1.14 12.48
CA MET A 1 -24.99 -0.07 13.08
C MET A 1 -25.60 0.51 14.33
N PHE A 2 -26.83 1.04 14.27
CA PHE A 2 -27.51 1.66 15.42
C PHE A 2 -27.45 0.85 16.74
N VAL A 3 -27.57 -0.48 16.70
CA VAL A 3 -27.46 -1.32 17.92
C VAL A 3 -26.06 -1.28 18.53
N PHE A 4 -25.01 -1.28 17.72
CA PHE A 4 -23.62 -1.17 18.20
C PHE A 4 -23.33 0.24 18.70
N GLU A 5 -23.85 1.27 18.04
CA GLU A 5 -23.66 2.68 18.44
C GLU A 5 -24.29 3.00 19.79
N ASN A 6 -25.33 2.26 20.20
CA ASN A 6 -25.96 2.42 21.52
C ASN A 6 -25.39 1.46 22.57
N ASN A 7 -24.42 0.61 22.22
CA ASN A 7 -23.82 -0.36 23.12
C ASN A 7 -22.47 0.13 23.64
N ARG A 8 -22.39 0.43 24.95
CA ARG A 8 -21.17 0.93 25.58
C ARG A 8 -19.97 -0.01 25.46
N GLU A 9 -20.18 -1.32 25.57
CA GLU A 9 -19.09 -2.28 25.40
C GLU A 9 -18.59 -2.32 23.95
N ALA A 10 -19.49 -2.21 22.98
CA ALA A 10 -19.11 -2.13 21.58
C ALA A 10 -18.31 -0.86 21.29
N ILE A 11 -18.78 0.31 21.74
CA ILE A 11 -18.05 1.59 21.62
C ILE A 11 -16.64 1.48 22.21
N ASN A 12 -16.52 0.92 23.41
CA ASN A 12 -15.25 0.92 24.14
C ASN A 12 -14.25 -0.15 23.65
N ARG A 13 -14.73 -1.31 23.18
CA ARG A 13 -13.85 -2.46 22.91
C ARG A 13 -13.74 -2.84 21.44
N MET A 14 -14.77 -2.58 20.64
CA MET A 14 -14.85 -3.09 19.28
C MET A 14 -13.72 -2.59 18.37
N PRO A 15 -13.33 -1.30 18.38
CA PRO A 15 -12.25 -0.82 17.51
C PRO A 15 -10.92 -1.55 17.76
N ARG A 16 -10.44 -1.55 19.00
CA ARG A 16 -9.21 -2.26 19.41
C ARG A 16 -9.31 -3.76 19.13
N SER A 17 -10.46 -4.36 19.46
CA SER A 17 -10.69 -5.80 19.27
C SER A 17 -10.62 -6.19 17.80
N LEU A 18 -11.21 -5.39 16.89
CA LEU A 18 -11.15 -5.63 15.44
C LEU A 18 -9.71 -5.55 14.92
N LEU A 19 -8.95 -4.52 15.29
CA LEU A 19 -7.55 -4.37 14.88
C LEU A 19 -6.69 -5.55 15.38
N SER A 20 -6.88 -5.95 16.64
CA SER A 20 -6.13 -7.06 17.24
C SER A 20 -6.48 -8.41 16.60
N ALA A 21 -7.77 -8.65 16.33
CA ALA A 21 -8.29 -9.90 15.79
C ALA A 21 -8.09 -10.07 14.29
N PHE A 22 -7.57 -9.06 13.58
CA PHE A 22 -7.21 -9.19 12.18
C PHE A 22 -5.97 -10.10 12.03
N ASP A 23 -6.15 -11.41 12.11
CA ASP A 23 -5.09 -12.41 12.06
C ASP A 23 -5.36 -13.49 10.99
N ASN A 24 -4.45 -14.45 10.86
CA ASN A 24 -4.56 -15.52 9.86
C ASN A 24 -5.84 -16.38 9.98
N ARG A 25 -6.58 -16.30 11.09
CA ARG A 25 -7.80 -17.08 11.34
C ARG A 25 -9.06 -16.26 11.09
N SER A 26 -9.05 -14.97 11.44
CA SER A 26 -10.26 -14.14 11.50
C SER A 26 -10.23 -12.94 10.54
N TRP A 27 -9.21 -12.81 9.69
CA TRP A 27 -9.11 -11.69 8.76
C TRP A 27 -10.34 -11.53 7.85
N ILE A 28 -10.99 -12.61 7.39
CA ILE A 28 -12.20 -12.53 6.54
C ILE A 28 -13.38 -11.85 7.29
N PRO A 29 -13.88 -12.38 8.43
CA PRO A 29 -14.97 -11.73 9.14
C PRO A 29 -14.60 -10.32 9.63
N VAL A 30 -13.36 -10.08 10.04
CA VAL A 30 -12.91 -8.75 10.46
C VAL A 30 -12.89 -7.77 9.27
N THR A 31 -12.42 -8.19 8.10
CA THR A 31 -12.48 -7.38 6.86
C THR A 31 -13.91 -6.96 6.56
N ASN A 32 -14.85 -7.90 6.62
CA ASN A 32 -16.25 -7.60 6.33
C ASN A 32 -16.81 -6.56 7.30
N ILE A 33 -16.51 -6.67 8.60
CA ILE A 33 -16.95 -5.70 9.61
C ILE A 33 -16.29 -4.34 9.36
N LEU A 34 -14.96 -4.30 9.26
CA LEU A 34 -14.21 -3.05 9.03
C LEU A 34 -14.66 -2.35 7.75
N PHE A 35 -14.89 -3.10 6.66
CA PHE A 35 -15.39 -2.54 5.42
C PHE A 35 -16.76 -1.86 5.62
N GLN A 36 -17.71 -2.49 6.35
CA GLN A 36 -18.98 -1.82 6.69
C GLN A 36 -18.76 -0.57 7.55
N LEU A 37 -17.83 -0.60 8.51
CA LEU A 37 -17.50 0.58 9.30
C LEU A 37 -16.93 1.71 8.43
N CYS A 38 -16.09 1.39 7.45
CA CYS A 38 -15.39 2.36 6.59
C CYS A 38 -16.19 2.79 5.35
N LYS A 39 -17.39 2.23 5.11
CA LYS A 39 -18.24 2.57 3.96
C LYS A 39 -18.60 4.05 3.93
N GLY A 40 -18.80 4.57 2.71
CA GLY A 40 -19.18 5.96 2.46
C GLY A 40 -18.00 6.94 2.34
N PHE A 41 -16.78 6.44 2.49
CA PHE A 41 -15.54 7.19 2.29
C PHE A 41 -14.84 6.71 1.01
N GLY A 42 -14.02 7.59 0.45
CA GLY A 42 -13.15 7.27 -0.68
C GLY A 42 -13.63 7.76 -2.05
N PHE A 43 -12.73 7.71 -3.01
CA PHE A 43 -12.96 8.07 -4.39
C PHE A 43 -13.97 7.11 -5.03
N ALA A 44 -14.92 7.65 -5.80
CA ALA A 44 -16.04 6.89 -6.40
C ALA A 44 -16.89 6.06 -5.40
N SER A 45 -16.90 6.46 -4.12
CA SER A 45 -17.80 5.93 -3.10
C SER A 45 -19.12 6.69 -3.24
N SER A 46 -20.17 6.03 -3.75
CA SER A 46 -21.46 6.68 -4.00
C SER A 46 -22.02 7.23 -2.70
N LYS A 47 -22.30 8.54 -2.64
CA LYS A 47 -22.91 9.19 -1.46
C LYS A 47 -24.33 8.68 -1.13
N ASN A 48 -24.99 7.97 -2.05
CA ASN A 48 -26.43 7.76 -2.02
C ASN A 48 -26.92 6.34 -1.68
N VAL A 49 -26.06 5.39 -1.27
CA VAL A 49 -26.52 4.00 -1.08
C VAL A 49 -25.87 3.36 0.16
N GLU A 50 -26.41 3.68 1.34
CA GLU A 50 -26.78 2.76 2.43
C GLU A 50 -26.65 3.41 3.83
N PRO A 51 -27.64 3.23 4.73
CA PRO A 51 -27.58 3.66 6.14
C PRO A 51 -26.67 2.76 7.01
N SER A 52 -25.69 2.09 6.40
CA SER A 52 -24.88 1.02 7.02
C SER A 52 -23.50 1.49 7.50
N SER A 53 -23.09 2.72 7.22
CA SER A 53 -21.87 3.32 7.80
C SER A 53 -22.15 3.92 9.19
N SER A 54 -21.10 4.10 10.00
CA SER A 54 -21.19 4.72 11.33
C SER A 54 -20.07 5.73 11.49
N ALA A 55 -20.44 7.00 11.48
CA ALA A 55 -19.50 8.09 11.79
C ALA A 55 -18.87 7.93 13.18
N ILE A 56 -19.62 7.41 14.15
CA ILE A 56 -19.14 7.15 15.51
C ILE A 56 -18.01 6.13 15.48
N PHE A 57 -18.22 4.96 14.87
CA PHE A 57 -17.18 3.93 14.82
C PHE A 57 -15.98 4.30 13.96
N GLN A 58 -16.16 5.14 12.94
CA GLN A 58 -15.04 5.67 12.14
C GLN A 58 -14.13 6.56 12.99
N VAL A 59 -14.71 7.49 13.77
CA VAL A 59 -13.96 8.32 14.72
C VAL A 59 -13.28 7.43 15.77
N LEU A 60 -13.99 6.49 16.37
CA LEU A 60 -13.41 5.60 17.38
C LEU A 60 -12.27 4.74 16.83
N LEU A 61 -12.39 4.25 15.59
CA LEU A 61 -11.34 3.49 14.91
C LEU A 61 -10.10 4.35 14.67
N ARG A 62 -10.29 5.58 14.16
CA ARG A 62 -9.22 6.56 14.00
C ARG A 62 -8.51 6.85 15.32
N GLU A 63 -9.26 7.21 16.36
CA GLU A 63 -8.71 7.53 17.68
C GLU A 63 -7.95 6.33 18.26
N THR A 64 -8.49 5.11 18.17
CA THR A 64 -7.80 3.91 18.65
C THR A 64 -6.46 3.71 17.95
N CYS A 65 -6.40 3.87 16.62
CA CYS A 65 -5.17 3.74 15.86
C CYS A 65 -4.12 4.81 16.21
N ILE A 66 -4.55 6.05 16.50
CA ILE A 66 -3.65 7.14 16.92
C ILE A 66 -3.08 6.87 18.32
N HIS A 67 -3.90 6.38 19.26
CA HIS A 67 -3.47 6.12 20.63
C HIS A 67 -2.67 4.81 20.78
N GLU A 68 -2.91 3.82 19.92
CA GLU A 68 -2.25 2.51 19.93
C GLU A 68 -1.45 2.28 18.64
N GLU A 69 -0.42 3.08 18.42
CA GLU A 69 0.38 3.08 17.18
C GLU A 69 0.97 1.71 16.85
N GLU A 70 1.56 0.99 17.82
CA GLU A 70 2.12 -0.35 17.59
C GLU A 70 1.06 -1.36 17.12
N LEU A 71 -0.14 -1.31 17.71
CA LEU A 71 -1.26 -2.16 17.30
C LEU A 71 -1.66 -1.84 15.87
N PHE A 72 -1.74 -0.55 15.52
CA PHE A 72 -2.09 -0.11 14.19
C PHE A 72 -1.03 -0.49 13.15
N LEU A 73 0.26 -0.32 13.44
CA LEU A 73 1.36 -0.74 12.57
C LEU A 73 1.37 -2.27 12.36
N SER A 74 1.10 -3.04 13.41
CA SER A 74 0.92 -4.48 13.32
C SER A 74 -0.29 -4.86 12.46
N PHE A 75 -1.40 -4.14 12.59
CA PHE A 75 -2.58 -4.30 11.75
C PHE A 75 -2.27 -3.96 10.29
N LEU A 76 -1.63 -2.82 9.99
CA LEU A 76 -1.23 -2.41 8.64
C LEU A 76 -0.31 -3.44 7.99
N ASN A 77 0.65 -3.98 8.74
CA ASN A 77 1.52 -5.03 8.23
C ASN A 77 0.72 -6.24 7.75
N ARG A 78 -0.25 -6.69 8.57
CA ARG A 78 -1.13 -7.80 8.23
C ARG A 78 -2.04 -7.44 7.06
N LEU A 79 -2.63 -6.24 7.05
CA LEU A 79 -3.48 -5.73 5.98
C LEU A 79 -2.77 -5.74 4.63
N PHE A 80 -1.54 -5.21 4.56
CA PHE A 80 -0.71 -5.21 3.36
C PHE A 80 -0.45 -6.63 2.86
N ASN A 81 0.00 -7.53 3.75
CA ASN A 81 0.30 -8.91 3.38
C ASN A 81 -0.96 -9.66 2.91
N THR A 82 -2.10 -9.48 3.59
CA THR A 82 -3.36 -10.10 3.23
C THR A 82 -3.85 -9.59 1.87
N LEU A 83 -3.79 -8.29 1.61
CA LEU A 83 -4.21 -7.71 0.33
C LEU A 83 -3.31 -8.17 -0.83
N SER A 84 -1.99 -8.19 -0.63
CA SER A 84 -1.07 -8.76 -1.64
C SER A 84 -1.43 -10.22 -1.94
N TRP A 85 -1.65 -11.03 -0.90
CA TRP A 85 -2.00 -12.44 -1.07
C TRP A 85 -3.32 -12.64 -1.80
N THR A 86 -4.41 -11.97 -1.38
CA THR A 86 -5.71 -12.11 -2.05
C THR A 86 -5.67 -11.64 -3.50
N MET A 87 -4.87 -10.60 -3.78
CA MET A 87 -4.65 -10.14 -5.16
C MET A 87 -3.91 -11.18 -6.00
N THR A 88 -2.84 -11.79 -5.48
CA THR A 88 -2.15 -12.90 -6.17
C THR A 88 -3.10 -14.06 -6.45
N GLU A 89 -3.83 -14.54 -5.44
CA GLU A 89 -4.76 -15.67 -5.57
C GLU A 89 -5.85 -15.39 -6.63
N SER A 90 -6.45 -14.19 -6.61
CA SER A 90 -7.45 -13.81 -7.61
C SER A 90 -6.85 -13.72 -9.02
N SER A 91 -5.69 -13.10 -9.18
CA SER A 91 -5.02 -12.95 -10.48
C SER A 91 -4.60 -14.30 -11.06
N MET A 92 -4.04 -15.20 -10.24
CA MET A 92 -3.68 -16.55 -10.66
C MET A 92 -4.92 -17.36 -11.07
N SER A 93 -6.00 -17.27 -10.30
CA SER A 93 -7.25 -17.96 -10.66
C SER A 93 -7.84 -17.49 -11.98
N ILE A 94 -7.78 -16.18 -12.26
CA ILE A 94 -8.20 -15.58 -13.55
C ILE A 94 -7.33 -16.11 -14.69
N ARG A 95 -6.00 -16.09 -14.52
CA ARG A 95 -5.05 -16.58 -15.54
C ARG A 95 -5.28 -18.06 -15.84
N GLU A 96 -5.48 -18.90 -14.83
CA GLU A 96 -5.75 -20.33 -15.03
C GLU A 96 -7.04 -20.58 -15.83
N MET A 97 -8.11 -19.83 -15.54
CA MET A 97 -9.37 -19.93 -16.30
C MET A 97 -9.19 -19.46 -17.73
N GLN A 98 -8.37 -18.43 -17.96
CA GLN A 98 -8.05 -17.90 -19.27
C GLN A 98 -7.25 -18.90 -20.11
N GLU A 99 -6.20 -19.47 -19.54
CA GLU A 99 -5.34 -20.47 -20.20
C GLU A 99 -6.15 -21.70 -20.64
N LYS A 100 -7.08 -22.16 -19.79
CA LYS A 100 -7.96 -23.28 -20.11
C LYS A 100 -9.12 -22.91 -21.04
N ARG A 101 -9.36 -21.61 -21.25
CA ARG A 101 -10.57 -21.05 -21.90
C ARG A 101 -11.86 -21.67 -21.37
N GLN A 102 -11.89 -22.00 -20.09
CA GLN A 102 -13.00 -22.66 -19.42
C GLN A 102 -13.20 -22.03 -18.04
N VAL A 103 -14.43 -21.64 -17.76
CA VAL A 103 -14.83 -21.04 -16.49
C VAL A 103 -15.69 -22.04 -15.75
N ALA A 104 -15.10 -22.79 -14.81
CA ALA A 104 -15.85 -23.70 -13.96
C ALA A 104 -16.54 -22.92 -12.85
N ASP A 105 -17.85 -23.10 -12.67
CA ASP A 105 -18.69 -22.35 -11.71
C ASP A 105 -18.09 -22.24 -10.31
N LEU A 106 -17.52 -23.33 -9.77
CA LEU A 106 -16.94 -23.33 -8.43
C LEU A 106 -15.65 -22.49 -8.35
N GLN A 107 -14.79 -22.58 -9.37
CA GLN A 107 -13.56 -21.80 -9.45
C GLN A 107 -13.88 -20.31 -9.62
N GLN A 108 -14.85 -20.00 -10.48
CA GLN A 108 -15.33 -18.64 -10.70
C GLN A 108 -15.84 -18.02 -9.39
N ARG A 109 -16.73 -18.71 -8.67
CA ARG A 109 -17.27 -18.21 -7.39
C ARG A 109 -16.19 -17.95 -6.36
N LYS A 110 -15.21 -18.87 -6.24
CA LYS A 110 -14.07 -18.68 -5.32
C LYS A 110 -13.26 -17.46 -5.72
N CYS A 111 -12.94 -17.32 -7.00
CA CYS A 111 -12.20 -16.17 -7.53
C CYS A 111 -12.92 -14.85 -7.25
N SER A 112 -14.23 -14.79 -7.52
CA SER A 112 -15.05 -13.60 -7.23
C SER A 112 -15.03 -13.24 -5.76
N VAL A 113 -15.19 -14.21 -4.85
CA VAL A 113 -15.15 -13.96 -3.40
C VAL A 113 -13.79 -13.42 -2.97
N ILE A 114 -12.70 -14.00 -3.44
CA ILE A 114 -11.35 -13.52 -3.11
C ILE A 114 -11.12 -12.10 -3.66
N PHE A 115 -11.54 -11.83 -4.89
CA PHE A 115 -11.45 -10.49 -5.49
C PHE A 115 -12.28 -9.44 -4.73
N ASP A 116 -13.49 -9.81 -4.29
CA ASP A 116 -14.36 -8.92 -3.50
C ASP A 116 -13.74 -8.56 -2.15
N ILE A 117 -13.06 -9.53 -1.54
CA ILE A 117 -12.31 -9.30 -0.31
C ILE A 117 -11.09 -8.41 -0.59
N SER A 118 -10.35 -8.60 -1.69
CA SER A 118 -9.28 -7.69 -2.11
C SER A 118 -9.78 -6.25 -2.25
N CYS A 119 -10.92 -6.04 -2.89
CA CYS A 119 -11.53 -4.72 -3.03
C CYS A 119 -11.90 -4.12 -1.67
N SER A 120 -12.43 -4.94 -0.76
CA SER A 120 -12.80 -4.50 0.60
C SER A 120 -11.57 -4.10 1.42
N LEU A 121 -10.48 -4.86 1.34
CA LEU A 121 -9.21 -4.54 1.97
C LEU A 121 -8.61 -3.23 1.41
N ALA A 122 -8.64 -3.03 0.09
CA ALA A 122 -8.18 -1.80 -0.54
C ALA A 122 -9.00 -0.57 -0.08
N ARG A 123 -10.32 -0.73 0.12
CA ARG A 123 -11.20 0.32 0.67
C ARG A 123 -10.91 0.63 2.14
N ILE A 124 -10.61 -0.37 2.96
CA ILE A 124 -10.17 -0.17 4.35
C ILE A 124 -8.84 0.58 4.36
N LEU A 125 -7.91 0.22 3.47
CA LEU A 125 -6.62 0.89 3.36
C LEU A 125 -6.79 2.36 2.92
N GLU A 126 -7.64 2.63 1.94
CA GLU A 126 -8.02 3.99 1.51
C GLU A 126 -8.60 4.82 2.67
N PHE A 127 -9.44 4.23 3.53
CA PHE A 127 -9.94 4.89 4.72
C PHE A 127 -8.78 5.30 5.66
N PHE A 128 -7.83 4.40 5.93
CA PHE A 128 -6.71 4.70 6.81
C PHE A 128 -5.74 5.73 6.24
N THR A 129 -5.49 5.73 4.92
CA THR A 129 -4.63 6.77 4.30
C THR A 129 -5.26 8.15 4.37
N ARG A 130 -6.59 8.23 4.42
CA ARG A 130 -7.33 9.48 4.62
C ARG A 130 -7.33 9.93 6.09
N GLU A 131 -7.69 9.04 7.00
CA GLU A 131 -7.97 9.41 8.39
C GLU A 131 -6.71 9.48 9.26
N ILE A 132 -5.64 8.77 8.85
CA ILE A 132 -4.36 8.67 9.57
C ILE A 132 -3.17 8.80 8.59
N PRO A 133 -3.09 9.87 7.78
CA PRO A 133 -2.04 10.03 6.78
C PRO A 133 -0.63 10.06 7.40
N HIS A 134 -0.50 10.56 8.63
CA HIS A 134 0.77 10.64 9.35
C HIS A 134 1.45 9.28 9.57
N ALA A 135 0.68 8.19 9.73
CA ALA A 135 1.25 6.85 9.87
C ALA A 135 1.96 6.34 8.60
N PHE A 136 1.70 6.97 7.46
CA PHE A 136 2.37 6.70 6.19
C PHE A 136 3.44 7.75 5.90
N LEU A 137 3.15 9.02 6.18
CA LEU A 137 3.99 10.14 5.75
C LEU A 137 5.06 10.57 6.77
N MET A 138 4.96 10.23 8.05
CA MET A 138 5.91 10.67 9.09
C MET A 138 6.86 9.55 9.49
N GLY A 139 8.07 9.92 9.95
CA GLY A 139 9.07 8.97 10.40
C GLY A 139 9.69 8.17 9.24
N PRO A 140 10.16 6.93 9.47
CA PRO A 140 10.70 6.09 8.41
C PRO A 140 9.69 5.88 7.27
N ASP A 141 10.13 6.02 6.02
CA ASP A 141 9.29 5.91 4.82
C ASP A 141 8.74 4.50 4.54
N MET A 142 9.04 3.51 5.40
CA MET A 142 8.71 2.10 5.18
C MET A 142 7.24 1.86 4.86
N ASN A 143 6.32 2.51 5.57
CA ASN A 143 4.89 2.33 5.34
C ASN A 143 4.46 2.96 4.00
N LEU A 144 5.00 4.14 3.66
CA LEU A 144 4.74 4.79 2.38
C LEU A 144 5.31 3.97 1.22
N ARG A 145 6.54 3.47 1.35
CA ARG A 145 7.19 2.60 0.36
C ARG A 145 6.39 1.31 0.15
N ARG A 146 5.99 0.63 1.21
CA ARG A 146 5.13 -0.57 1.14
C ARG A 146 3.78 -0.28 0.49
N LEU A 147 3.18 0.86 0.82
CA LEU A 147 1.90 1.28 0.25
C LEU A 147 2.04 1.56 -1.26
N ALA A 148 3.08 2.30 -1.66
CA ALA A 148 3.35 2.60 -3.06
C ALA A 148 3.66 1.31 -3.86
N GLU A 149 4.49 0.42 -3.32
CA GLU A 149 4.77 -0.89 -3.92
C GLU A 149 3.49 -1.70 -4.09
N LEU A 150 2.60 -1.69 -3.09
CA LEU A 150 1.33 -2.39 -3.15
C LEU A 150 0.41 -1.81 -4.23
N VAL A 151 0.33 -0.47 -4.34
CA VAL A 151 -0.45 0.19 -5.41
C VAL A 151 0.07 -0.25 -6.78
N VAL A 152 1.38 -0.18 -7.00
CA VAL A 152 2.01 -0.60 -8.27
C VAL A 152 1.80 -2.08 -8.54
N PHE A 153 1.95 -2.93 -7.52
CA PHE A 153 1.71 -4.36 -7.58
C PHE A 153 0.28 -4.69 -8.01
N ILE A 154 -0.72 -4.06 -7.38
CA ILE A 154 -2.14 -4.27 -7.71
C ILE A 154 -2.41 -3.79 -9.14
N LEU A 155 -1.94 -2.61 -9.52
CA LEU A 155 -2.11 -2.09 -10.88
C LEU A 155 -1.52 -3.04 -11.91
N ASN A 156 -0.30 -3.53 -11.68
CA ASN A 156 0.34 -4.49 -12.57
C ASN A 156 -0.48 -5.79 -12.68
N HIS A 157 -1.04 -6.29 -11.58
CA HIS A 157 -1.92 -7.48 -11.60
C HIS A 157 -3.23 -7.26 -12.37
N ILE A 158 -3.82 -6.06 -12.32
CA ILE A 158 -5.05 -5.73 -13.06
C ILE A 158 -4.74 -5.52 -14.54
N ILE A 159 -3.64 -4.84 -14.85
CA ILE A 159 -3.20 -4.57 -16.22
C ILE A 159 -2.79 -5.84 -16.96
N LEU A 160 -2.09 -6.75 -16.27
CA LEU A 160 -1.66 -8.03 -16.81
C LEU A 160 -2.72 -9.11 -16.70
N ALA A 161 -3.77 -8.89 -15.91
CA ALA A 161 -4.94 -9.74 -15.98
C ALA A 161 -5.49 -9.67 -17.42
N ALA A 162 -6.11 -10.77 -17.83
CA ALA A 162 -6.67 -11.02 -19.15
C ALA A 162 -7.33 -9.79 -19.82
N ASP A 163 -7.60 -9.89 -21.12
CA ASP A 163 -8.53 -9.02 -21.85
C ASP A 163 -9.66 -8.52 -20.93
N ALA A 164 -9.88 -7.20 -20.88
CA ALA A 164 -10.80 -6.58 -19.94
C ALA A 164 -12.21 -7.21 -19.99
N GLU A 165 -12.63 -7.68 -21.16
CA GLU A 165 -13.87 -8.44 -21.33
C GLU A 165 -13.84 -9.79 -20.61
N PHE A 166 -12.73 -10.52 -20.68
CA PHE A 166 -12.55 -11.79 -19.97
C PHE A 166 -12.51 -11.55 -18.46
N PHE A 167 -11.79 -10.52 -18.01
CA PHE A 167 -11.73 -10.15 -16.59
C PHE A 167 -13.12 -9.92 -16.00
N ASP A 168 -13.94 -9.10 -16.67
CA ASP A 168 -15.30 -8.82 -16.22
C ASP A 168 -16.23 -10.03 -16.36
N MET A 169 -16.07 -10.86 -17.40
CA MET A 169 -16.82 -12.11 -17.56
C MET A 169 -16.53 -13.09 -16.43
N THR A 170 -15.26 -13.29 -16.09
CA THR A 170 -14.83 -14.18 -15.00
C THR A 170 -15.36 -13.71 -13.66
N LEU A 171 -15.41 -12.40 -13.43
CA LEU A 171 -15.90 -11.86 -12.16
C LEU A 171 -17.42 -11.57 -12.18
N ARG A 172 -18.12 -11.91 -13.26
CA ARG A 172 -19.55 -11.66 -13.44
C ARG A 172 -20.39 -12.42 -12.42
N ARG A 173 -21.26 -11.70 -11.71
CA ARG A 173 -22.22 -12.26 -10.74
C ARG A 173 -23.61 -12.41 -11.36
N PRO A 174 -24.42 -13.39 -10.92
CA PRO A 174 -25.85 -13.45 -11.27
C PRO A 174 -26.57 -12.18 -10.78
N GLY A 175 -27.19 -11.42 -11.70
CA GLY A 175 -27.99 -10.23 -11.35
C GLY A 175 -27.24 -8.88 -11.25
N GLN A 176 -25.96 -8.79 -11.64
CA GLN A 176 -25.27 -7.50 -11.74
C GLN A 176 -25.86 -6.64 -12.87
N HIS A 177 -26.37 -5.45 -12.51
CA HIS A 177 -26.67 -4.37 -13.46
C HIS A 177 -25.36 -3.72 -13.94
N GLN A 178 -25.36 -3.32 -15.22
CA GLN A 178 -24.22 -2.95 -16.06
C GLN A 178 -23.47 -1.65 -15.65
N GLU A 179 -23.76 -1.04 -14.50
CA GLU A 179 -23.32 0.32 -14.17
C GLU A 179 -21.94 0.41 -13.50
N LYS A 180 -21.46 -0.64 -12.81
CA LYS A 180 -20.15 -0.63 -12.13
C LYS A 180 -19.37 -1.92 -12.45
N THR A 181 -18.28 -1.79 -13.21
CA THR A 181 -17.39 -2.90 -13.58
C THR A 181 -16.60 -3.40 -12.36
N ASN A 182 -16.08 -4.63 -12.44
CA ASN A 182 -15.24 -5.17 -11.37
C ASN A 182 -13.92 -4.38 -11.25
N CYS A 183 -13.39 -3.88 -12.37
CA CYS A 183 -12.25 -2.96 -12.38
C CYS A 183 -12.54 -1.69 -11.56
N THR A 184 -13.74 -1.12 -11.65
CA THR A 184 -14.09 0.06 -10.84
C THR A 184 -13.96 -0.19 -9.33
N MET A 185 -14.26 -1.42 -8.88
CA MET A 185 -14.21 -1.76 -7.45
C MET A 185 -12.79 -1.69 -6.87
N ILE A 186 -11.78 -2.02 -7.68
CA ILE A 186 -10.37 -2.04 -7.27
C ILE A 186 -9.61 -0.77 -7.68
N LEU A 187 -9.87 -0.19 -8.85
CA LEU A 187 -9.16 1.01 -9.30
C LEU A 187 -9.52 2.24 -8.47
N ALA A 188 -10.79 2.35 -8.05
CA ALA A 188 -11.25 3.51 -7.30
C ALA A 188 -10.54 3.70 -5.95
N PRO A 189 -10.39 2.68 -5.08
CA PRO A 189 -9.60 2.84 -3.86
C PRO A 189 -8.12 3.14 -4.12
N LEU A 190 -7.52 2.65 -5.22
CA LEU A 190 -6.13 2.99 -5.56
C LEU A 190 -5.97 4.48 -5.91
N VAL A 191 -6.89 5.04 -6.71
CA VAL A 191 -6.93 6.48 -6.98
C VAL A 191 -7.09 7.26 -5.69
N GLY A 192 -8.04 6.86 -4.84
CA GLY A 192 -8.26 7.53 -3.56
C GLY A 192 -7.07 7.46 -2.62
N ILE A 193 -6.36 6.32 -2.56
CA ILE A 193 -5.12 6.18 -1.78
C ILE A 193 -4.08 7.22 -2.22
N ILE A 194 -3.80 7.33 -3.52
CA ILE A 194 -2.82 8.28 -4.04
C ILE A 194 -3.25 9.71 -3.71
N LEU A 195 -4.51 10.06 -3.97
CA LEU A 195 -5.06 11.38 -3.70
C LEU A 195 -5.00 11.76 -2.21
N ASN A 196 -5.33 10.83 -1.30
CA ASN A 196 -5.28 11.08 0.14
C ASN A 196 -3.86 11.44 0.60
N LEU A 197 -2.85 10.74 0.06
CA LEU A 197 -1.44 11.02 0.37
C LEU A 197 -1.02 12.38 -0.16
N MET A 198 -1.41 12.73 -1.39
CA MET A 198 -1.10 14.02 -2.02
C MET A 198 -1.75 15.22 -1.32
N GLU A 199 -3.04 15.10 -0.96
CA GLU A 199 -3.75 16.16 -0.25
C GLU A 199 -3.11 16.40 1.14
N SER A 200 -2.64 15.34 1.78
CA SER A 200 -1.99 15.41 3.10
C SER A 200 -0.56 15.95 3.03
N SER A 201 0.20 15.67 1.97
CA SER A 201 1.55 16.23 1.78
C SER A 201 1.51 17.72 1.43
N SER A 202 0.46 18.18 0.74
CA SER A 202 0.32 19.58 0.29
C SER A 202 -0.16 20.54 1.39
N THR A 203 -0.86 20.04 2.41
CA THR A 203 -1.52 20.87 3.43
C THR A 203 -0.68 21.13 4.68
N SER A 204 0.45 20.43 4.84
CA SER A 204 1.31 20.58 6.01
C SER A 204 2.50 21.49 5.68
N GLY A 205 2.66 22.58 6.44
CA GLY A 205 3.90 23.37 6.44
C GLY A 205 5.04 22.72 7.24
N HIS A 206 4.94 21.41 7.54
CA HIS A 206 5.87 20.69 8.41
C HIS A 206 6.98 20.04 7.60
N ARG A 207 8.22 20.35 8.00
CA ARG A 207 9.49 20.00 7.31
C ARG A 207 9.88 18.52 7.38
N GLU A 208 8.98 17.64 7.84
CA GLU A 208 9.30 16.26 8.25
C GLU A 208 8.50 15.18 7.49
N LEU A 209 7.58 15.54 6.57
CA LEU A 209 6.85 14.53 5.78
C LEU A 209 7.74 13.91 4.71
N ASN A 210 7.65 12.59 4.56
CA ASN A 210 8.18 11.87 3.42
C ASN A 210 7.46 12.33 2.15
N ASP A 211 8.25 12.68 1.13
CA ASP A 211 7.70 13.08 -0.16
C ASP A 211 7.20 11.84 -0.93
N VAL A 212 5.90 11.84 -1.23
CA VAL A 212 5.21 10.79 -1.98
C VAL A 212 5.83 10.64 -3.37
N ILE A 213 6.14 11.73 -4.06
CA ILE A 213 6.70 11.67 -5.41
C ILE A 213 8.08 11.00 -5.35
N THR A 214 8.95 11.45 -4.44
CA THR A 214 10.28 10.86 -4.23
C THR A 214 10.23 9.36 -3.97
N VAL A 215 9.27 8.87 -3.17
CA VAL A 215 9.15 7.42 -2.92
C VAL A 215 8.81 6.65 -4.20
N PHE A 216 7.86 7.14 -5.01
CA PHE A 216 7.52 6.51 -6.29
C PHE A 216 8.69 6.57 -7.29
N THR A 217 9.40 7.70 -7.38
CA THR A 217 10.54 7.83 -8.32
C THR A 217 11.76 7.00 -7.89
N SER A 218 11.89 6.67 -6.60
CA SER A 218 12.96 5.80 -6.08
C SER A 218 12.77 4.30 -6.37
N MET A 219 11.70 3.91 -7.06
CA MET A 219 11.42 2.51 -7.37
C MET A 219 12.07 2.08 -8.68
N ASP A 220 12.58 0.85 -8.73
CA ASP A 220 13.27 0.26 -9.89
C ASP A 220 12.32 -0.14 -11.05
N CYS A 221 11.15 0.48 -11.17
CA CYS A 221 10.14 0.16 -12.18
C CYS A 221 9.38 1.38 -12.73
N PRO A 222 10.07 2.45 -13.16
CA PRO A 222 9.42 3.71 -13.56
C PRO A 222 8.44 3.56 -14.72
N ALA A 223 8.73 2.69 -15.69
CA ALA A 223 7.82 2.39 -16.81
C ALA A 223 6.50 1.74 -16.35
N THR A 224 6.57 0.81 -15.39
CA THR A 224 5.38 0.15 -14.82
C THR A 224 4.52 1.16 -14.05
N ILE A 225 5.15 2.06 -13.30
CA ILE A 225 4.45 3.12 -12.56
C ILE A 225 3.76 4.06 -13.54
N HIS A 226 4.49 4.57 -14.53
CA HIS A 226 3.94 5.46 -15.56
C HIS A 226 2.74 4.81 -16.27
N PHE A 227 2.87 3.56 -16.71
CA PHE A 227 1.78 2.84 -17.37
C PHE A 227 0.58 2.64 -16.42
N GLY A 228 0.83 2.34 -15.15
CA GLY A 228 -0.22 2.22 -14.12
C GLY A 228 -0.98 3.53 -13.89
N LEU A 229 -0.29 4.66 -13.80
CA LEU A 229 -0.90 5.99 -13.67
C LEU A 229 -1.71 6.35 -14.93
N GLN A 230 -1.16 6.09 -16.11
CA GLN A 230 -1.86 6.28 -17.38
C GLN A 230 -3.13 5.42 -17.48
N TYR A 231 -3.07 4.17 -17.02
CA TYR A 231 -4.22 3.27 -16.97
C TYR A 231 -5.31 3.83 -16.04
N LEU A 232 -4.93 4.32 -14.86
CA LEU A 232 -5.86 5.00 -13.95
C LEU A 232 -6.50 6.24 -14.59
N LEU A 233 -5.73 7.10 -15.25
CA LEU A 233 -6.23 8.34 -15.85
C LEU A 233 -7.11 8.11 -17.09
N SER A 234 -6.77 7.11 -17.90
CA SER A 234 -7.51 6.76 -19.12
C SER A 234 -8.81 6.00 -18.86
N TYR A 235 -9.04 5.55 -17.62
CA TYR A 235 -10.25 4.85 -17.24
C TYR A 235 -11.49 5.76 -17.37
N ASN A 236 -12.64 5.19 -17.74
CA ASN A 236 -13.87 5.94 -18.03
C ASN A 236 -14.58 6.44 -16.76
N TRP A 237 -13.89 7.26 -15.97
CA TRP A 237 -14.38 7.85 -14.72
C TRP A 237 -15.57 8.79 -14.95
N SER A 238 -15.64 9.46 -16.10
CA SER A 238 -16.76 10.36 -16.42
C SER A 238 -18.10 9.62 -16.44
N ASN A 239 -18.11 8.35 -16.88
CA ASN A 239 -19.30 7.52 -16.81
C ASN A 239 -19.59 7.03 -15.38
N VAL A 240 -18.57 6.62 -14.63
CA VAL A 240 -18.70 6.11 -13.25
C VAL A 240 -19.10 7.20 -12.25
N LEU A 241 -18.57 8.40 -12.42
CA LEU A 241 -18.68 9.55 -11.50
C LEU A 241 -19.62 10.61 -12.04
N ARG A 242 -20.61 10.25 -12.86
CA ARG A 242 -21.49 11.21 -13.52
C ARG A 242 -22.18 12.11 -12.48
N GLY A 243 -21.81 13.39 -12.45
CA GLY A 243 -22.33 14.37 -11.49
C GLY A 243 -21.70 14.32 -10.09
N ASP A 244 -20.62 13.56 -9.89
CA ASP A 244 -19.88 13.49 -8.63
C ASP A 244 -18.72 14.49 -8.61
N ALA A 245 -18.61 15.27 -7.53
CA ALA A 245 -17.56 16.27 -7.34
C ALA A 245 -16.14 15.65 -7.27
N SER A 246 -16.02 14.37 -6.96
CA SER A 246 -14.74 13.65 -6.94
C SER A 246 -14.08 13.57 -8.31
N LEU A 247 -14.83 13.73 -9.42
CA LEU A 247 -14.24 13.78 -10.76
C LEU A 247 -13.19 14.89 -10.89
N ALA A 248 -13.40 16.04 -10.24
CA ALA A 248 -12.44 17.15 -10.25
C ALA A 248 -11.12 16.81 -9.56
N LYS A 249 -11.09 15.82 -8.66
CA LYS A 249 -9.86 15.37 -7.99
C LYS A 249 -8.91 14.65 -8.95
N LEU A 250 -9.37 14.17 -10.11
CA LEU A 250 -8.49 13.54 -11.09
C LEU A 250 -7.41 14.49 -11.62
N ALA A 251 -7.65 15.81 -11.62
CA ALA A 251 -6.63 16.80 -11.98
C ALA A 251 -5.38 16.71 -11.10
N GLN A 252 -5.54 16.36 -9.80
CA GLN A 252 -4.39 16.15 -8.91
C GLN A 252 -3.61 14.88 -9.31
N LEU A 253 -4.30 13.81 -9.71
CA LEU A 253 -3.64 12.59 -10.19
C LEU A 253 -2.90 12.85 -11.52
N GLU A 254 -3.46 13.68 -12.40
CA GLU A 254 -2.80 14.12 -13.64
C GLU A 254 -1.51 14.90 -13.33
N GLU A 255 -1.58 15.84 -12.39
CA GLU A 255 -0.43 16.61 -11.93
C GLU A 255 0.66 15.70 -11.34
N PHE A 256 0.29 14.75 -10.49
CA PHE A 256 1.21 13.73 -9.95
C PHE A 256 1.90 12.94 -11.05
N SER A 257 1.14 12.45 -12.03
CA SER A 257 1.67 11.70 -13.16
C SER A 257 2.64 12.53 -13.98
N HIS A 258 2.36 13.81 -14.19
CA HIS A 258 3.23 14.72 -14.92
C HIS A 258 4.55 14.98 -14.18
N TYR A 259 4.50 15.25 -12.87
CA TYR A 259 5.73 15.41 -12.07
C TYR A 259 6.57 14.15 -12.03
N PHE A 260 5.93 12.99 -11.84
CA PHE A 260 6.62 11.69 -11.88
C PHE A 260 7.38 11.52 -13.21
N MET A 261 6.70 11.71 -14.35
CA MET A 261 7.33 11.60 -15.67
C MET A 261 8.48 12.59 -15.86
N HIS A 262 8.30 13.84 -15.45
CA HIS A 262 9.32 14.86 -15.59
C HIS A 262 10.61 14.47 -14.84
N ILE A 263 10.49 13.97 -13.61
CA ILE A 263 11.63 13.54 -12.81
C ILE A 263 12.31 12.32 -13.45
N THR A 264 11.55 11.30 -13.83
CA THR A 264 12.14 10.07 -14.40
C THR A 264 12.82 10.30 -15.75
N MET A 265 12.24 11.15 -16.62
CA MET A 265 12.86 11.49 -17.91
C MET A 265 14.14 12.32 -17.77
N SER A 266 14.21 13.15 -16.72
CA SER A 266 15.41 13.94 -16.43
C SER A 266 16.56 13.10 -15.84
N ALA A 267 16.23 11.97 -15.19
CA ALA A 267 17.21 11.03 -14.67
C ALA A 267 17.85 10.19 -15.80
N ASP A 268 17.05 9.68 -16.74
CA ASP A 268 17.53 8.91 -17.91
C ASP A 268 18.47 9.73 -18.83
N GLY A 269 18.36 11.06 -18.82
CA GLY A 269 19.19 11.96 -19.64
C GLY A 269 20.62 12.20 -19.12
N ASN A 270 20.95 11.74 -17.91
CA ASN A 270 22.25 11.97 -17.26
C ASN A 270 23.13 10.70 -17.14
N GLU A 271 22.73 9.56 -17.70
CA GLU A 271 23.48 8.30 -17.58
C GLU A 271 24.64 8.11 -18.59
N GLU A 272 24.94 9.09 -19.44
CA GLU A 272 26.13 9.06 -20.31
C GLU A 272 27.31 9.86 -19.76
N GLN A 273 27.83 9.52 -18.57
CA GLN A 273 29.26 9.72 -18.23
C GLN A 273 29.63 9.13 -16.87
N GLY A 274 30.29 7.97 -16.88
CA GLY A 274 30.82 7.38 -15.64
C GLY A 274 31.56 6.06 -15.77
N PHE A 275 32.25 5.80 -16.88
CA PHE A 275 33.20 4.68 -16.93
C PHE A 275 34.50 5.13 -16.25
N SER A 276 34.76 4.68 -15.01
CA SER A 276 36.13 4.55 -14.49
C SER A 276 36.23 3.70 -13.22
N THR A 277 37.04 2.65 -13.38
CA THR A 277 37.96 2.02 -12.42
C THR A 277 37.40 1.31 -11.20
N ALA A 278 37.49 -0.02 -11.26
CA ALA A 278 37.53 -0.92 -10.13
C ALA A 278 38.54 -0.45 -9.06
N SER A 279 38.01 -0.19 -7.87
CA SER A 279 38.71 -0.30 -6.59
C SER A 279 37.89 -1.23 -5.70
N ASN A 280 38.57 -2.14 -5.00
CA ASN A 280 37.99 -3.18 -4.15
C ASN A 280 37.05 -2.61 -3.06
N GLU A 281 35.75 -2.50 -3.33
CA GLU A 281 34.70 -2.09 -2.37
C GLU A 281 33.57 -3.14 -2.27
N GLU A 282 33.88 -4.42 -2.43
CA GLU A 282 32.88 -5.51 -2.36
C GLU A 282 32.37 -5.83 -0.93
N GLU A 283 32.90 -5.19 0.13
CA GLU A 283 32.63 -5.59 1.52
C GLU A 283 31.48 -4.85 2.25
N ASP A 284 30.94 -3.74 1.72
CA ASP A 284 29.92 -2.97 2.44
C ASP A 284 28.53 -2.93 1.80
N ASN A 285 28.28 -3.55 0.63
CA ASN A 285 26.92 -3.60 0.06
C ASN A 285 26.03 -4.63 0.78
N CYS A 286 24.76 -4.29 0.98
CA CYS A 286 23.75 -5.18 1.56
C CYS A 286 23.49 -6.37 0.65
N CYS A 287 23.85 -7.57 1.09
CA CYS A 287 23.65 -8.81 0.34
C CYS A 287 22.17 -9.26 0.23
N ILE A 288 21.23 -8.51 0.80
CA ILE A 288 19.79 -8.78 0.71
C ILE A 288 19.16 -8.00 -0.45
N CYS A 289 19.46 -6.71 -0.58
CA CYS A 289 18.91 -5.88 -1.67
C CYS A 289 19.91 -5.62 -2.81
N TYR A 290 21.21 -5.82 -2.58
CA TYR A 290 22.30 -5.49 -3.50
C TYR A 290 22.32 -4.02 -3.98
N ASN A 291 21.56 -3.13 -3.33
CA ASN A 291 21.32 -1.75 -3.77
C ASN A 291 21.69 -0.68 -2.72
N SER A 292 21.97 -1.08 -1.48
CA SER A 292 22.22 -0.15 -0.38
C SER A 292 23.34 -0.66 0.50
N ASP A 293 24.00 0.21 1.25
CA ASP A 293 25.08 -0.16 2.15
C ASP A 293 24.56 -0.96 3.36
N SER A 294 25.42 -1.85 3.88
CA SER A 294 25.22 -2.63 5.11
C SER A 294 25.40 -1.74 6.34
N ASP A 295 24.55 -0.74 6.46
CA ASP A 295 24.59 0.34 7.46
C ASP A 295 24.09 -0.07 8.86
N THR A 296 23.75 -1.34 9.07
CA THR A 296 23.04 -1.78 10.28
C THR A 296 23.56 -3.13 10.81
N THR A 297 23.62 -3.27 12.13
CA THR A 297 24.03 -4.49 12.85
C THR A 297 22.88 -5.04 13.72
N PHE A 298 22.74 -6.37 13.78
CA PHE A 298 21.67 -7.03 14.54
C PHE A 298 22.20 -7.62 15.86
N GLU A 299 21.48 -7.42 16.95
CA GLU A 299 21.80 -8.04 18.23
C GLU A 299 20.94 -9.29 18.47
N PRO A 300 21.49 -10.37 19.06
CA PRO A 300 22.86 -10.56 19.54
C PRO A 300 23.81 -11.22 18.51
N CYS A 301 23.35 -11.46 17.28
CA CYS A 301 24.09 -12.29 16.32
C CYS A 301 25.11 -11.55 15.45
N HIS A 302 25.18 -10.22 15.58
CA HIS A 302 26.09 -9.28 14.91
C HIS A 302 26.17 -9.40 13.38
N HIS A 303 25.15 -10.00 12.73
CA HIS A 303 25.03 -9.95 11.28
C HIS A 303 24.66 -8.54 10.82
N ARG A 304 24.99 -8.21 9.57
CA ARG A 304 24.76 -6.89 8.96
C ARG A 304 23.88 -6.97 7.72
N SER A 305 23.10 -5.92 7.50
CA SER A 305 22.41 -5.60 6.24
C SER A 305 22.12 -4.10 6.21
N CYS A 306 21.52 -3.59 5.14
CA CYS A 306 20.93 -2.25 5.20
C CYS A 306 19.73 -2.22 6.16
N TYR A 307 19.46 -1.05 6.73
CA TYR A 307 18.39 -0.81 7.69
C TYR A 307 17.05 -1.22 7.11
N GLY A 308 16.76 -0.82 5.87
CA GLY A 308 15.49 -1.09 5.20
C GLY A 308 15.19 -2.59 5.06
N CYS A 309 16.18 -3.43 4.76
CA CYS A 309 16.01 -4.87 4.66
C CYS A 309 15.65 -5.48 6.02
N ILE A 310 16.44 -5.21 7.07
CA ILE A 310 16.19 -5.79 8.40
C ILE A 310 14.88 -5.31 9.00
N THR A 311 14.58 -4.01 8.94
CA THR A 311 13.34 -3.50 9.54
C THR A 311 12.12 -4.04 8.82
N ARG A 312 12.16 -4.20 7.49
CA ARG A 312 11.07 -4.82 6.74
C ARG A 312 10.87 -6.29 7.09
N HIS A 313 11.94 -7.03 7.30
CA HIS A 313 11.87 -8.44 7.68
C HIS A 313 11.29 -8.68 9.07
N LEU A 314 11.71 -7.86 10.03
CA LEU A 314 11.24 -7.94 11.41
C LEU A 314 9.73 -7.73 11.56
N LEU A 315 9.08 -7.12 10.56
CA LEU A 315 7.62 -7.04 10.50
C LEU A 315 6.96 -8.43 10.48
N ASN A 316 7.61 -9.43 9.88
CA ASN A 316 7.04 -10.76 9.68
C ASN A 316 7.80 -11.86 10.42
N SER A 317 9.09 -11.67 10.69
CA SER A 317 9.93 -12.64 11.38
C SER A 317 10.92 -11.96 12.31
N GLN A 318 10.81 -12.24 13.61
CA GLN A 318 11.71 -11.70 14.64
C GLN A 318 13.07 -12.42 14.69
N ARG A 319 13.48 -13.08 13.60
CA ARG A 319 14.69 -13.91 13.53
C ARG A 319 15.62 -13.39 12.45
N CYS A 320 16.92 -13.45 12.66
CA CYS A 320 17.93 -13.03 11.69
C CYS A 320 17.85 -13.90 10.42
N PHE A 321 17.95 -13.27 9.25
CA PHE A 321 17.95 -13.96 7.94
C PHE A 321 19.05 -15.01 7.80
N PHE A 322 20.21 -14.72 8.38
CA PHE A 322 21.45 -15.46 8.13
C PHE A 322 21.59 -16.66 9.06
N CYS A 323 21.30 -16.47 10.36
CA CYS A 323 21.54 -17.49 11.38
C CYS A 323 20.28 -17.93 12.12
N ASN A 324 19.11 -17.35 11.81
CA ASN A 324 17.82 -17.67 12.44
C ASN A 324 17.74 -17.41 13.95
N ALA A 325 18.75 -16.74 14.55
CA ALA A 325 18.73 -16.27 15.93
C ALA A 325 17.67 -15.18 16.12
N VAL A 326 17.04 -15.11 17.28
CA VAL A 326 16.06 -14.04 17.59
C VAL A 326 16.79 -12.70 17.63
N VAL A 327 16.30 -11.73 16.87
CA VAL A 327 16.86 -10.36 16.83
C VAL A 327 16.20 -9.56 17.95
N THR A 328 17.00 -9.06 18.89
CA THR A 328 16.52 -8.28 20.03
C THR A 328 16.58 -6.78 19.79
N SER A 329 17.54 -6.32 18.99
CA SER A 329 17.67 -4.92 18.60
C SER A 329 18.44 -4.77 17.30
N VAL A 330 18.26 -3.61 16.67
CA VAL A 330 18.85 -3.25 15.38
C VAL A 330 19.51 -1.89 15.55
N THR A 331 20.82 -1.81 15.29
CA THR A 331 21.62 -0.60 15.54
C THR A 331 22.24 -0.11 14.24
N ARG A 332 21.99 1.14 13.87
CA ARG A 332 22.66 1.77 12.71
C ARG A 332 24.11 2.08 13.05
N ILE A 333 24.99 1.78 12.11
CA ILE A 333 26.41 2.09 12.17
C ILE A 333 26.53 3.58 11.82
N ALA A 334 26.89 4.42 12.79
CA ALA A 334 27.11 5.84 12.52
C ALA A 334 28.38 6.01 11.68
N ASP A 335 28.31 6.82 10.61
CA ASP A 335 29.46 7.18 9.77
C ASP A 335 30.55 7.86 10.61
N SER A 336 31.58 7.11 10.97
CA SER A 336 32.76 7.60 11.69
C SER A 336 33.80 8.23 10.73
N ARG A 337 33.35 8.96 9.70
CA ARG A 337 34.24 9.60 8.70
C ARG A 337 34.47 11.11 8.89
N ILE A 338 34.08 11.71 10.02
CA ILE A 338 34.38 13.12 10.31
C ILE A 338 34.94 13.28 11.74
N GLU A 339 36.12 12.70 12.02
CA GLU A 339 36.91 13.10 13.20
C GLU A 339 38.38 12.64 13.07
N SER A 340 39.07 13.07 12.01
CA SER A 340 40.55 12.99 11.95
C SER A 340 41.16 14.03 11.00
N ARG A 341 40.82 15.30 11.21
CA ARG A 341 41.73 16.39 10.82
C ARG A 341 42.08 17.18 12.06
N SER A 342 43.11 16.69 12.76
CA SER A 342 43.83 17.43 13.79
C SER A 342 44.31 18.76 13.20
N PRO A 343 44.12 19.91 13.88
CA PRO A 343 44.74 21.15 13.47
C PRO A 343 46.22 21.10 13.82
N LEU A 344 47.08 21.13 12.82
CA LEU A 344 48.49 21.50 13.02
C LEU A 344 48.51 22.99 13.40
N ALA A 345 48.96 23.26 14.62
CA ALA A 345 49.38 24.57 15.11
C ALA A 345 50.84 24.47 15.58
N PRO A 346 51.56 25.59 15.78
CA PRO A 346 51.28 26.97 15.40
C PRO A 346 52.13 27.48 14.22
#